data_AF-A0A968XJ73-F1
#
_entry.id   AF-A0A968XJ73-F1
#
_cell.length_a   1.000
_cell.length_b   1.000
_cell.length_c   1.000
_cell.angle_alpha   90.00
_cell.angle_beta   90.00
_cell.angle_gamma   90.00
#
_symmetry.space_group_name_H-M   'P 1'
#
loop_
_entity.id
_entity.type
_entity.pdbx_description
1 polymer ?
#
loop_
_entity_poly.entity_id
_entity_poly.type
_entity_poly.pdbx_seq_one_letter_code
_entity_poly.pdbx_strand_id
1 'polypeptide(L)'
;MKKTIETTHLINAPLEKVWANISKASDVDTWLPIIMACRLEGIGEGAERICTTEQGDLLETILKIDHENRVFNMRSPTSRCFRLKT
;
A
#
# COMPACT_ATOMS: atom_id res chain seq x y z
N MET A 1 -18.25 -15.02 2.44
CA MET A 1 -18.16 -14.62 1.01
C MET A 1 -16.98 -13.68 0.84
N LYS A 2 -16.14 -13.88 -0.18
CA LYS A 2 -15.09 -12.92 -0.53
C LYS A 2 -15.75 -11.74 -1.27
N LYS A 3 -15.37 -10.51 -0.92
CA LYS A 3 -15.79 -9.29 -1.64
C LYS A 3 -14.58 -8.70 -2.32
N THR A 4 -14.71 -8.38 -3.59
CA THR A 4 -13.70 -7.64 -4.36
C THR A 4 -14.18 -6.20 -4.50
N ILE A 5 -13.29 -5.25 -4.25
CA ILE A 5 -13.53 -3.82 -4.45
C ILE A 5 -12.44 -3.33 -5.41
N GLU A 6 -12.84 -2.61 -6.45
CA GLU A 6 -11.95 -2.06 -7.47
C GLU A 6 -12.15 -0.53 -7.54
N THR A 7 -11.06 0.20 -7.69
CA THR A 7 -11.07 1.66 -7.89
C THR A 7 -10.05 2.04 -8.95
N THR A 8 -10.31 3.12 -9.68
CA THR A 8 -9.40 3.65 -10.71
C THR A 8 -9.26 5.15 -10.52
N HIS A 9 -8.02 5.63 -10.52
CA HIS A 9 -7.70 7.04 -10.37
C HIS A 9 -6.81 7.49 -11.52
N LEU A 10 -7.21 8.57 -12.20
CA LEU A 10 -6.38 9.21 -13.22
C LEU A 10 -5.36 10.12 -12.55
N ILE A 11 -4.08 9.91 -12.87
CA ILE A 11 -2.98 10.70 -12.34
C ILE A 11 -2.31 11.41 -13.52
N ASN A 12 -2.27 12.75 -13.49
CA ASN A 12 -1.58 13.54 -14.50
C ASN A 12 -0.07 13.64 -14.18
N ALA A 13 0.64 12.53 -14.34
CA ALA A 13 2.08 12.45 -14.12
C ALA A 13 2.73 11.40 -15.05
N PRO A 14 4.04 11.52 -15.34
CA PRO A 14 4.76 10.51 -16.10
C PRO A 14 4.69 9.14 -15.42
N LEU A 15 4.38 8.11 -16.20
CA LEU A 15 4.20 6.73 -15.73
C LEU A 15 5.40 6.21 -14.93
N GLU A 16 6.62 6.47 -15.41
CA GLU A 16 7.85 6.04 -14.72
C GLU A 16 7.99 6.68 -13.34
N LYS A 17 7.55 7.93 -13.16
CA LYS A 17 7.59 8.60 -11.85
C LYS A 17 6.56 8.01 -10.90
N VAL A 18 5.35 7.71 -11.39
CA VAL A 18 4.31 7.08 -10.57
C VAL A 18 4.76 5.69 -10.13
N TRP A 19 5.24 4.89 -11.09
CA TRP A 19 5.70 3.54 -10.81
C TRP A 19 6.89 3.51 -9.86
N ALA A 20 7.88 4.40 -10.04
CA ALA A 20 9.03 4.49 -9.15
C ALA A 20 8.67 4.83 -7.70
N ASN A 21 7.51 5.45 -7.45
CA ASN A 21 7.02 5.67 -6.08
C ASN A 21 6.26 4.45 -5.54
N ILE A 22 5.41 3.82 -6.37
CA ILE A 22 4.64 2.64 -5.96
C ILE A 22 5.56 1.44 -5.68
N SER A 23 6.52 1.18 -6.58
CA SER A 23 7.37 -0.02 -6.52
C SER A 23 8.38 -0.01 -5.37
N LYS A 24 8.60 1.13 -4.71
CA LYS A 24 9.48 1.22 -3.54
C LYS A 24 8.88 0.55 -2.31
N ALA A 25 7.56 0.42 -2.23
CA ALA A 25 6.81 0.06 -1.03
C ALA A 25 7.01 1.00 0.19
N SER A 26 8.05 1.83 0.24
CA SER A 26 8.29 2.85 1.26
C SER A 26 7.59 4.18 0.95
N ASP A 27 7.71 5.13 1.88
CA ASP A 27 7.36 6.54 1.69
C ASP A 27 5.89 6.80 1.33
N VAL A 28 5.00 5.88 1.70
CA VAL A 28 3.57 5.99 1.35
C VAL A 28 2.88 7.11 2.12
N ASP A 29 3.41 7.48 3.28
CA ASP A 29 3.06 8.69 4.02
C ASP A 29 3.27 9.99 3.22
N THR A 30 4.14 9.98 2.19
CA THR A 30 4.41 11.18 1.38
C THR A 30 3.35 11.48 0.33
N TRP A 31 2.54 10.48 -0.07
CA TRP A 31 1.59 10.61 -1.17
C TRP A 31 0.20 10.06 -0.86
N LEU A 32 0.02 9.32 0.24
CA LEU A 32 -1.27 8.82 0.70
C LEU A 32 -1.65 9.48 2.03
N PRO A 33 -2.53 10.52 2.04
CA PRO A 33 -2.76 11.36 3.21
C PRO A 33 -3.28 10.66 4.48
N ILE A 34 -3.84 9.45 4.38
CA ILE A 34 -4.31 8.67 5.54
C ILE A 34 -3.16 8.03 6.31
N ILE A 35 -1.95 7.95 5.72
CA ILE A 35 -0.77 7.35 6.34
C ILE A 35 0.08 8.46 6.96
N MET A 36 0.33 8.37 8.27
CA MET A 36 1.12 9.32 9.03
C MET A 36 2.62 8.98 9.03
N ALA A 37 2.95 7.69 8.95
CA ALA A 37 4.32 7.21 8.87
C ALA A 37 4.35 5.87 8.13
N CYS A 38 5.42 5.62 7.38
CA CYS A 38 5.66 4.36 6.70
C CYS A 38 7.06 3.83 7.02
N ARG A 39 7.16 2.56 7.42
CA ARG A 39 8.43 1.85 7.52
C ARG A 39 8.36 0.53 6.75
N LEU A 40 9.47 0.16 6.16
CA LEU A 40 9.64 -1.10 5.45
C LEU A 40 10.75 -1.90 6.13
N GLU A 41 10.44 -3.13 6.50
CA GLU A 41 11.36 -4.07 7.12
C GLU A 41 11.66 -5.18 6.11
N GLY A 42 12.91 -5.23 5.64
CA GLY A 42 13.34 -6.11 4.55
C GLY A 42 13.37 -5.42 3.17
N ILE A 43 13.57 -6.21 2.12
CA ILE A 43 13.73 -5.74 0.74
C ILE A 43 12.95 -6.66 -0.20
N GLY A 44 12.18 -6.08 -1.12
CA GLY A 44 11.50 -6.81 -2.19
C GLY A 44 10.33 -7.67 -1.72
N GLU A 45 10.08 -8.78 -2.43
CA GLU A 45 9.02 -9.74 -2.09
C GLU A 45 9.31 -10.41 -0.74
N GLY A 46 8.30 -10.46 0.13
CA GLY A 46 8.41 -10.92 1.51
C GLY A 46 8.72 -9.84 2.54
N ALA A 47 9.06 -8.61 2.12
CA ALA A 47 9.26 -7.50 3.05
C ALA A 47 7.96 -7.15 3.80
N GLU A 48 8.10 -6.70 5.04
CA GLU A 48 6.99 -6.26 5.88
C GLU A 48 6.88 -4.74 5.87
N ARG A 49 5.73 -4.23 5.48
CA ARG A 49 5.42 -2.80 5.49
C ARG A 49 4.51 -2.49 6.67
N ILE A 50 4.91 -1.51 7.47
CA ILE A 50 4.09 -0.96 8.53
C ILE A 50 3.74 0.49 8.20
N CYS A 51 2.45 0.74 8.00
CA CYS A 51 1.91 2.07 7.78
C CYS A 51 1.08 2.50 8.99
N THR A 52 1.52 3.54 9.69
CA THR A 52 0.81 4.09 10.84
C THR A 52 -0.30 5.03 10.36
N THR A 53 -1.50 4.84 10.88
CA THR A 53 -2.65 5.73 10.66
C THR A 53 -3.13 6.26 12.01
N GLU A 54 -4.03 7.26 12.00
CA GLU A 54 -4.69 7.74 13.22
C GLU A 54 -5.43 6.61 13.98
N GLN A 55 -5.78 5.54 13.27
CA GLN A 55 -6.57 4.45 13.82
C GLN A 55 -5.73 3.21 14.22
N GLY A 56 -4.41 3.31 14.07
CA GLY A 56 -3.44 2.25 14.36
C GLY A 56 -2.62 1.82 13.16
N ASP A 57 -1.76 0.83 13.37
CA ASP A 57 -0.83 0.33 12.36
C ASP A 57 -1.52 -0.64 11.39
N LEU A 58 -1.35 -0.38 10.10
CA LEU A 58 -1.59 -1.31 9.01
C LEU A 58 -0.32 -2.11 8.78
N LEU A 59 -0.40 -3.42 9.06
CA LEU A 59 0.68 -4.37 8.81
C LEU A 59 0.42 -5.07 7.48
N GLU A 60 1.43 -5.10 6.62
CA GLU A 60 1.32 -5.66 5.28
C GLU A 60 2.56 -6.44 4.90
N THR A 61 2.38 -7.49 4.11
CA THR A 61 3.47 -8.25 3.48
C THR A 61 3.48 -7.95 1.99
N ILE A 62 4.63 -7.58 1.45
CA ILE A 62 4.81 -7.40 0.01
C ILE A 62 4.85 -8.78 -0.63
N LEU A 63 3.94 -9.05 -1.57
CA LEU A 63 3.84 -10.35 -2.22
C LEU A 63 4.51 -10.40 -3.59
N LYS A 64 4.40 -9.30 -4.36
CA LYS A 64 4.95 -9.23 -5.71
C LYS A 64 5.25 -7.79 -6.10
N ILE A 65 6.40 -7.57 -6.74
CA ILE A 65 6.73 -6.32 -7.43
C ILE A 65 7.15 -6.65 -8.87
N ASP A 66 6.22 -6.48 -9.81
CA ASP A 66 6.42 -6.79 -11.23
C ASP A 66 6.72 -5.49 -12.00
N HIS A 67 7.99 -5.25 -12.35
CA HIS A 67 8.37 -4.02 -13.05
C HIS A 67 7.97 -4.01 -14.54
N GLU A 68 7.86 -5.18 -15.18
CA GLU A 68 7.49 -5.30 -16.59
C GLU A 68 6.00 -4.99 -16.76
N ASN A 69 5.16 -5.60 -15.93
CA ASN A 69 3.71 -5.44 -15.99
C ASN A 69 3.18 -4.30 -15.09
N ARG A 70 4.05 -3.67 -14.31
CA ARG A 70 3.72 -2.63 -13.31
C ARG A 70 2.64 -3.07 -12.33
N VAL A 71 2.80 -4.28 -11.79
CA VAL A 71 1.89 -4.88 -10.81
C VAL A 71 2.55 -4.89 -9.44
N PHE A 72 1.88 -4.30 -8.46
CA PHE A 72 2.27 -4.33 -7.06
C PHE A 72 1.20 -5.06 -6.25
N ASN A 73 1.57 -6.18 -5.62
CA ASN A 73 0.66 -6.96 -4.79
C ASN A 73 1.14 -6.98 -3.35
N MET A 74 0.20 -6.76 -2.44
CA MET A 74 0.44 -6.81 -1.00
C MET A 74 -0.70 -7.56 -0.31
N ARG A 75 -0.40 -8.13 0.85
CA ARG A 75 -1.40 -8.75 1.72
C ARG A 75 -1.35 -8.08 3.07
N SER A 76 -2.47 -7.53 3.50
CA SER A 76 -2.70 -7.25 4.92
C SER A 76 -3.25 -8.52 5.59
N PRO A 77 -2.84 -8.88 6.83
CA PRO A 77 -3.34 -10.05 7.57
C PRO A 77 -4.84 -10.03 7.90
N THR A 78 -5.56 -8.96 7.53
CA THR A 78 -7.00 -8.72 7.70
C THR A 78 -7.53 -8.59 9.15
N SER A 79 -8.55 -7.72 9.29
CA SER A 79 -9.63 -7.76 10.29
C SER A 79 -9.47 -7.02 11.63
N ARG A 80 -9.29 -5.69 11.60
CA ARG A 80 -10.03 -4.84 12.54
C ARG A 80 -11.00 -3.97 11.72
N CYS A 81 -12.26 -4.40 11.75
CA CYS A 81 -13.39 -3.76 11.10
C CYS A 81 -13.51 -2.31 11.60
N PHE A 82 -13.16 -1.32 10.78
CA PHE A 82 -13.53 0.07 11.05
C PHE A 82 -15.04 0.21 10.84
N ARG A 83 -15.78 -0.04 11.91
CA ARG A 83 -17.16 0.36 12.03
C ARG A 83 -17.17 1.86 12.37
N LEU A 84 -17.29 2.70 11.35
CA LEU A 84 -17.76 4.07 11.52
C LEU A 84 -19.17 3.97 12.11
N LYS A 85 -19.30 4.27 13.41
CA LYS A 85 -20.57 4.69 13.99
C LYS A 85 -20.60 6.21 13.89
N THR A 86 -21.61 6.70 13.19
CA THR A 86 -22.10 8.09 13.29
C THR A 86 -22.49 8.41 14.72
#